data_AF-A0A3N9XIZ7-F1
#
_entry.id   AF-A0A3N9XIZ7-F1
#
_cell.length_a   1.000
_cell.length_b   1.000
_cell.length_c   1.000
_cell.angle_alpha   90.00
_cell.angle_beta   90.00
_cell.angle_gamma   90.00
#
_symmetry.space_group_name_H-M   'P 1'
#
loop_
_entity.id
_entity.type
_entity.pdbx_description
1 polymer ?
#
loop_
_entity_poly.entity_id
_entity_poly.type
_entity_poly.pdbx_seq_one_letter_code
_entity_poly.pdbx_strand_id
1 'polypeptide(L)'
;MRWLQLHLRSRRVPLALATVTALIALAWALSLAYTDSATISARTASLAIMLAAVAVGTTLNGADDALDHTMAVNWPVRRAGHLLLAAAAITALLSLSMITDTRYEPFALTLRNTAGLLGLTALGATVLGAALAWIAPLTWTLIAVLPMMGPSRDLKMQVAGWLIQPAGTTAATACAVILAVTGLLAYALRGCPVRPVSETAPDQ
;
A
#
# COMPACT_ATOMS: atom_id res chain seq x y z
N MET A 1 25.14 -12.27 -3.47
CA MET A 1 24.10 -12.32 -2.41
C MET A 1 24.20 -11.21 -1.36
N ARG A 2 25.39 -10.86 -0.87
CA ARG A 2 25.59 -9.84 0.17
C ARG A 2 25.05 -8.44 -0.20
N TRP A 3 25.20 -8.01 -1.45
CA TRP A 3 24.73 -6.69 -1.92
C TRP A 3 23.21 -6.53 -1.88
N LEU A 4 22.45 -7.54 -2.32
CA LEU A 4 20.97 -7.50 -2.29
C LEU A 4 20.45 -7.45 -0.84
N GLN A 5 21.04 -8.24 0.06
CA GLN A 5 20.67 -8.23 1.48
C GLN A 5 20.94 -6.88 2.13
N LEU A 6 22.09 -6.26 1.82
CA LEU A 6 22.42 -4.91 2.29
C LEU A 6 21.43 -3.87 1.73
N HIS A 7 21.07 -3.97 0.45
CA HIS A 7 20.09 -3.09 -0.19
C HIS A 7 18.68 -3.21 0.44
N LEU A 8 18.23 -4.43 0.72
CA LEU A 8 16.95 -4.67 1.38
C LEU A 8 16.95 -4.16 2.84
N ARG A 9 18.06 -4.36 3.56
CA ARG A 9 18.22 -3.84 4.93
C ARG A 9 18.29 -2.33 4.97
N SER A 10 19.00 -1.70 4.04
CA SER A 10 19.09 -0.23 3.98
C SER A 10 17.72 0.42 3.72
N ARG A 11 16.84 -0.26 2.98
CA ARG A 11 15.44 0.17 2.74
C ARG A 11 14.44 -0.35 3.78
N ARG A 12 14.90 -0.94 4.90
CA ARG A 12 14.06 -1.50 5.98
C ARG A 12 13.04 -2.55 5.52
N VAL A 13 13.27 -3.22 4.38
CA VAL A 13 12.33 -4.19 3.80
C VAL A 13 12.01 -5.36 4.73
N PRO A 14 12.97 -5.98 5.45
CA PRO A 14 12.65 -7.06 6.38
C PRO A 14 11.71 -6.63 7.51
N LEU A 15 11.91 -5.40 8.02
CA LEU A 15 11.05 -4.83 9.06
C LEU A 15 9.64 -4.57 8.50
N ALA A 16 9.54 -3.96 7.32
CA ALA A 16 8.26 -3.71 6.66
C ALA A 16 7.51 -5.02 6.34
N LEU A 17 8.21 -6.07 5.91
CA LEU A 17 7.59 -7.36 5.65
C LEU A 17 7.07 -8.01 6.95
N ALA A 18 7.83 -7.93 8.04
CA ALA A 18 7.40 -8.42 9.34
C ALA A 18 6.17 -7.65 9.86
N THR A 19 6.17 -6.32 9.74
CA THR A 19 5.01 -5.50 10.16
C THR A 19 3.78 -5.76 9.30
N VAL A 20 3.92 -5.83 7.98
CA VAL A 20 2.82 -6.20 7.06
C VAL A 20 2.24 -7.57 7.44
N THR A 21 3.10 -8.57 7.66
CA THR A 21 2.67 -9.91 8.04
C THR A 21 1.93 -9.90 9.38
N ALA A 22 2.48 -9.22 10.38
CA ALA A 22 1.87 -9.10 11.70
C ALA A 22 0.51 -8.40 11.65
N LEU A 23 0.37 -7.32 10.87
CA LEU A 23 -0.87 -6.56 10.74
C LEU A 23 -1.97 -7.37 10.03
N ILE A 24 -1.63 -8.07 8.94
CA ILE A 24 -2.58 -8.94 8.24
C ILE A 24 -2.97 -10.12 9.14
N ALA A 25 -2.00 -10.79 9.78
CA ALA A 25 -2.27 -11.90 10.67
C ALA A 25 -3.10 -11.47 11.89
N LEU A 26 -2.85 -10.29 12.45
CA LEU A 26 -3.63 -9.74 13.56
C LEU A 26 -5.08 -9.47 13.15
N ALA A 27 -5.30 -8.78 12.02
CA ALA A 27 -6.66 -8.53 11.54
C ALA A 27 -7.43 -9.83 11.27
N TRP A 28 -6.74 -10.83 10.71
CA TRP A 28 -7.30 -12.16 10.49
C TRP A 28 -7.61 -12.91 11.79
N ALA A 29 -6.68 -12.91 12.76
CA ALA A 29 -6.88 -13.53 14.07
C ALA A 29 -8.00 -12.86 14.87
N LEU A 30 -8.13 -11.53 14.79
CA LEU A 30 -9.25 -10.82 15.39
C LEU A 30 -10.59 -11.21 14.74
N SER A 31 -10.64 -11.38 13.42
CA SER A 31 -11.85 -11.89 12.77
C SER A 31 -12.20 -13.32 13.19
N LEU A 32 -11.20 -14.21 13.32
CA LEU A 32 -11.39 -15.57 13.84
C LEU A 32 -11.92 -15.58 15.29
N ALA A 33 -11.44 -14.65 16.13
CA ALA A 33 -11.78 -14.62 17.56
C ALA A 33 -13.12 -13.93 17.86
N TYR A 34 -13.54 -12.96 17.04
CA TYR A 34 -14.64 -12.06 17.35
C TYR A 34 -15.75 -12.01 16.28
N THR A 35 -15.71 -12.87 15.26
CA THR A 35 -16.73 -12.85 14.19
C THR A 35 -17.05 -14.26 13.72
N ASP A 36 -18.34 -14.60 13.64
CA ASP A 36 -18.82 -15.90 13.10
C ASP A 36 -18.87 -15.93 11.56
N SER A 37 -18.39 -14.87 10.90
CA SER A 37 -18.42 -14.73 9.45
C SER A 37 -17.20 -15.41 8.82
N ALA A 38 -17.45 -16.28 7.84
CA ALA A 38 -16.42 -16.86 6.99
C ALA A 38 -15.70 -15.80 6.12
N THR A 39 -16.30 -14.63 5.91
CA THR A 39 -15.68 -13.56 5.11
C THR A 39 -15.35 -12.36 5.98
N ILE A 40 -14.10 -11.90 5.91
CA ILE A 40 -13.66 -10.64 6.52
C ILE A 40 -14.33 -9.48 5.78
N SER A 41 -14.97 -8.57 6.51
CA SER A 41 -15.68 -7.45 5.90
C SER A 41 -14.76 -6.58 5.03
N ALA A 42 -15.30 -6.01 3.95
CA ALA A 42 -14.54 -5.14 3.04
C ALA A 42 -13.89 -3.94 3.76
N ARG A 43 -14.49 -3.44 4.85
CA ARG A 43 -13.89 -2.38 5.69
C ARG A 43 -12.67 -2.87 6.43
N THR A 44 -12.79 -3.99 7.13
CA THR A 44 -11.68 -4.58 7.89
C THR A 44 -10.53 -4.94 6.95
N ALA A 45 -10.84 -5.52 5.79
CA ALA A 45 -9.86 -5.82 4.75
C ALA A 45 -9.17 -4.54 4.25
N SER A 46 -9.92 -3.48 3.97
CA SER A 46 -9.35 -2.20 3.50
C SER A 46 -8.45 -1.53 4.54
N LEU A 47 -8.79 -1.61 5.83
CA LEU A 47 -7.95 -1.12 6.93
C LEU A 47 -6.65 -1.92 7.05
N ALA A 48 -6.73 -3.25 6.99
CA ALA A 48 -5.53 -4.10 7.01
C ALA A 48 -4.61 -3.82 5.81
N ILE A 49 -5.18 -3.67 4.61
CA ILE A 49 -4.43 -3.32 3.40
C ILE A 49 -3.81 -1.92 3.51
N MET A 50 -4.54 -0.95 4.08
CA MET A 50 -4.01 0.40 4.30
C MET A 50 -2.81 0.39 5.24
N LEU A 51 -2.90 -0.32 6.38
CA LEU A 51 -1.78 -0.43 7.32
C LEU A 51 -0.58 -1.13 6.67
N ALA A 52 -0.81 -2.16 5.86
CA ALA A 52 0.23 -2.79 5.07
C ALA A 52 0.87 -1.83 4.05
N ALA A 53 0.06 -1.03 3.34
CA ALA A 53 0.54 -0.03 2.39
C ALA A 53 1.35 1.08 3.08
N VAL A 54 0.94 1.53 4.27
CA VAL A 54 1.68 2.48 5.11
C VAL A 54 3.04 1.90 5.54
N ALA A 55 3.06 0.64 5.97
CA ALA A 55 4.31 -0.04 6.32
C ALA A 55 5.26 -0.14 5.10
N VAL A 56 4.74 -0.49 3.92
CA VAL A 56 5.52 -0.49 2.67
C VAL A 56 6.00 0.92 2.31
N GLY A 57 5.20 1.97 2.57
CA GLY A 57 5.56 3.37 2.33
C GLY A 57 6.92 3.75 2.94
N THR A 58 7.26 3.18 4.10
CA THR A 58 8.55 3.42 4.79
C THR A 58 9.78 2.93 4.03
N THR A 59 9.58 2.04 3.05
CA THR A 59 10.64 1.45 2.22
C THR A 59 10.86 2.20 0.90
N LEU A 60 9.99 3.18 0.60
CA LEU A 60 10.02 3.91 -0.66
C LEU A 60 11.18 4.92 -0.74
N ASN A 61 11.77 5.33 0.39
CA ASN A 61 12.96 6.17 0.36
C ASN A 61 14.26 5.38 0.26
N GLY A 62 15.22 5.97 -0.45
CA GLY A 62 16.60 5.50 -0.44
C GLY A 62 17.28 5.78 0.89
N ALA A 63 18.40 5.11 1.14
CA ALA A 63 19.31 5.51 2.22
C ALA A 63 20.08 6.78 1.85
N ASP A 64 20.28 7.02 0.56
CA ASP A 64 20.92 8.19 -0.02
C ASP A 64 20.07 8.69 -1.19
N ASP A 65 19.31 9.77 -0.94
CA ASP A 65 18.38 10.32 -1.92
C ASP A 65 19.14 10.97 -3.10
N ALA A 66 20.36 11.48 -2.88
CA ALA A 66 21.19 12.07 -3.94
C ALA A 66 21.67 10.99 -4.91
N LEU A 67 22.13 9.84 -4.41
CA LEU A 67 22.53 8.70 -5.23
C LEU A 67 21.37 8.17 -6.09
N ASP A 68 20.17 8.12 -5.51
CA ASP A 68 18.93 7.72 -6.16
C ASP A 68 18.53 8.67 -7.33
N HIS A 69 19.05 9.89 -7.36
CA HIS A 69 18.88 10.86 -8.47
C HIS A 69 20.04 10.87 -9.47
N THR A 70 21.23 10.39 -9.09
CA THR A 70 22.34 10.19 -10.04
C THR A 70 22.03 8.97 -10.92
N MET A 71 21.89 9.16 -12.23
CA MET A 71 21.44 8.11 -13.18
C MET A 71 22.47 6.99 -13.44
N ALA A 72 23.34 6.66 -12.47
CA ALA A 72 24.33 5.59 -12.59
C ALA A 72 23.71 4.19 -12.74
N VAL A 73 22.42 4.04 -12.40
CA VAL A 73 21.64 2.81 -12.53
C VAL A 73 20.22 3.15 -13.01
N ASN A 74 19.54 2.20 -13.65
CA ASN A 74 18.13 2.33 -14.04
C ASN A 74 17.19 2.29 -12.82
N TRP A 75 17.21 3.37 -12.04
CA TRP A 75 16.38 3.57 -10.84
C TRP A 75 14.88 3.44 -11.10
N PRO A 76 14.31 3.93 -12.23
CA PRO A 76 12.89 3.76 -12.49
C PRO A 76 12.42 2.30 -12.48
N VAL A 77 13.17 1.40 -13.11
CA VAL A 77 12.83 -0.03 -13.13
C VAL A 77 12.93 -0.64 -11.73
N ARG A 78 13.94 -0.24 -10.95
CA ARG A 78 14.11 -0.75 -9.57
C ARG A 78 13.00 -0.28 -8.65
N ARG A 79 12.60 0.98 -8.73
CA ARG A 79 11.48 1.55 -7.98
C ARG A 79 10.15 0.88 -8.34
N ALA A 80 9.90 0.72 -9.64
CA ALA A 80 8.73 0.00 -10.13
C ALA A 80 8.71 -1.46 -9.64
N GLY A 81 9.82 -2.18 -9.79
CA GLY A 81 9.96 -3.55 -9.32
C GLY A 81 9.73 -3.69 -7.81
N HIS A 82 10.28 -2.78 -7.00
CA HIS A 82 10.07 -2.76 -5.56
C HIS A 82 8.58 -2.59 -5.19
N LEU A 83 7.90 -1.63 -5.81
CA LEU A 83 6.47 -1.40 -5.55
C LEU A 83 5.59 -2.57 -6.02
N LEU A 84 5.89 -3.15 -7.18
CA LEU A 84 5.17 -4.33 -7.70
C LEU A 84 5.40 -5.57 -6.84
N LEU A 85 6.63 -5.80 -6.36
CA LEU A 85 6.93 -6.90 -5.43
C LEU A 85 6.22 -6.71 -4.09
N ALA A 86 6.14 -5.48 -3.59
CA ALA A 86 5.38 -5.18 -2.37
C ALA A 86 3.88 -5.44 -2.55
N ALA A 87 3.30 -5.06 -3.69
CA ALA A 87 1.92 -5.39 -4.04
C ALA A 87 1.70 -6.90 -4.08
N ALA A 88 2.57 -7.63 -4.78
CA ALA A 88 2.51 -9.09 -4.87
C ALA A 88 2.61 -9.75 -3.49
N ALA A 89 3.52 -9.28 -2.62
CA ALA A 89 3.70 -9.80 -1.28
C ALA A 89 2.44 -9.60 -0.41
N ILE A 90 1.85 -8.39 -0.42
CA ILE A 90 0.61 -8.11 0.32
C ILE A 90 -0.53 -9.00 -0.18
N THR A 91 -0.74 -9.07 -1.50
CA THR A 91 -1.80 -9.90 -2.08
C THR A 91 -1.60 -11.39 -1.77
N ALA A 92 -0.35 -11.88 -1.83
CA ALA A 92 -0.03 -13.26 -1.48
C ALA A 92 -0.33 -13.55 0.00
N LEU A 93 0.09 -12.68 0.92
CA LEU A 93 -0.19 -12.81 2.37
C LEU A 93 -1.69 -12.82 2.67
N LEU A 94 -2.48 -11.95 2.03
CA LEU A 94 -3.94 -11.95 2.18
C LEU A 94 -4.56 -13.26 1.66
N SER A 95 -4.03 -13.79 0.56
CA SER A 95 -4.49 -15.04 -0.04
C SER A 95 -4.21 -16.27 0.83
N LEU A 96 -3.24 -16.21 1.75
CA LEU A 96 -3.00 -17.29 2.70
C LEU A 96 -4.22 -17.57 3.59
N SER A 97 -5.09 -16.58 3.84
CA SER A 97 -6.33 -16.81 4.59
C SER A 97 -7.25 -17.85 3.94
N MET A 98 -7.11 -18.11 2.64
CA MET A 98 -7.88 -19.13 1.91
C MET A 98 -7.59 -20.57 2.37
N ILE A 99 -6.58 -20.80 3.20
CA ILE A 99 -6.35 -22.12 3.81
C ILE A 99 -7.32 -22.42 4.97
N THR A 100 -8.08 -21.42 5.41
CA THR A 100 -9.01 -21.52 6.55
C THR A 100 -10.40 -21.04 6.16
N ASP A 101 -11.39 -21.26 7.04
CA ASP A 101 -12.78 -20.87 6.77
C ASP A 101 -13.01 -19.36 6.82
N THR A 102 -12.23 -18.60 7.60
CA THR A 102 -12.28 -17.13 7.66
C THR A 102 -11.29 -16.50 6.70
N ARG A 103 -11.79 -15.82 5.65
CA ARG A 103 -11.01 -15.45 4.46
C ARG A 103 -11.13 -13.97 4.11
N TYR A 104 -10.08 -13.40 3.53
CA TYR A 104 -10.13 -12.11 2.84
C TYR A 104 -10.75 -12.28 1.45
N GLU A 105 -12.09 -12.26 1.38
CA GLU A 105 -12.83 -12.38 0.13
C GLU A 105 -13.72 -11.17 -0.17
N PRO A 106 -13.99 -10.88 -1.45
CA PRO A 106 -13.47 -11.55 -2.66
C PRO A 106 -12.01 -11.18 -3.00
N PHE A 107 -11.27 -12.09 -3.63
CA PHE A 107 -9.87 -11.84 -4.07
C PHE A 107 -9.75 -10.62 -5.01
N ALA A 108 -10.70 -10.43 -5.92
CA ALA A 108 -10.69 -9.27 -6.81
C ALA A 108 -10.79 -7.93 -6.04
N LEU A 109 -11.48 -7.91 -4.90
CA LEU A 109 -11.56 -6.73 -4.04
C LEU A 109 -10.22 -6.47 -3.34
N THR A 110 -9.59 -7.51 -2.78
CA THR A 110 -8.30 -7.36 -2.09
C THR A 110 -7.22 -6.91 -3.06
N LEU A 111 -7.14 -7.52 -4.25
CA LEU A 111 -6.20 -7.13 -5.30
C LEU A 111 -6.40 -5.66 -5.74
N ARG A 112 -7.65 -5.26 -6.02
CA ARG A 112 -7.99 -3.88 -6.39
C ARG A 112 -7.56 -2.90 -5.30
N ASN A 113 -7.91 -3.19 -4.05
CA ASN A 113 -7.62 -2.33 -2.91
C ASN A 113 -6.12 -2.22 -2.64
N THR A 114 -5.38 -3.33 -2.73
CA THR A 114 -3.91 -3.33 -2.61
C THR A 114 -3.28 -2.47 -3.70
N ALA A 115 -3.69 -2.65 -4.97
CA ALA A 115 -3.15 -1.88 -6.09
C ALA A 115 -3.42 -0.38 -5.94
N GLY A 116 -4.67 0.01 -5.67
CA GLY A 116 -5.06 1.41 -5.55
C GLY A 116 -4.42 2.10 -4.33
N LEU A 117 -4.35 1.42 -3.17
CA LEU A 117 -3.73 2.00 -1.97
C LEU A 117 -2.22 2.12 -2.09
N LEU A 118 -1.53 1.13 -2.66
CA LEU A 118 -0.09 1.27 -2.92
C LEU A 118 0.21 2.36 -3.95
N GLY A 119 -0.64 2.49 -4.98
CA GLY A 119 -0.59 3.62 -5.92
C GLY A 119 -0.74 4.96 -5.20
N LEU A 120 -1.73 5.07 -4.31
CA LEU A 120 -1.97 6.28 -3.54
C LEU A 120 -0.83 6.59 -2.55
N THR A 121 -0.25 5.57 -1.91
CA THR A 121 0.97 5.70 -1.09
C THR A 121 2.15 6.18 -1.93
N ALA A 122 2.33 5.63 -3.13
CA ALA A 122 3.41 6.01 -4.04
C ALA A 122 3.25 7.46 -4.53
N LEU A 123 2.02 7.89 -4.87
CA LEU A 123 1.72 9.30 -5.14
C LEU A 123 2.05 10.18 -3.93
N GLY A 124 1.60 9.79 -2.74
CA GLY A 124 1.92 10.48 -1.48
C GLY A 124 3.43 10.63 -1.28
N ALA A 125 4.20 9.57 -1.50
CA ALA A 125 5.66 9.59 -1.40
C ALA A 125 6.31 10.52 -2.43
N THR A 126 5.78 10.61 -3.65
CA THR A 126 6.33 11.50 -4.69
C THR A 126 6.08 12.97 -4.42
N VAL A 127 4.95 13.31 -3.78
CA VAL A 127 4.55 14.71 -3.55
C VAL A 127 5.03 15.20 -2.19
N LEU A 128 4.89 14.38 -1.14
CA LEU A 128 5.11 14.76 0.24
C LEU A 128 6.39 14.14 0.84
N GLY A 129 7.06 13.25 0.11
CA GLY A 129 8.16 12.43 0.63
C GLY A 129 7.69 11.20 1.40
N ALA A 130 8.60 10.24 1.57
CA ALA A 130 8.29 8.96 2.20
C ALA A 130 7.79 9.08 3.65
N ALA A 131 8.25 10.09 4.40
CA ALA A 131 7.85 10.32 5.79
C ALA A 131 6.36 10.66 5.94
N LEU A 132 5.76 11.31 4.93
CA LEU A 132 4.37 11.76 4.93
C LEU A 132 3.50 10.99 3.92
N ALA A 133 4.07 9.98 3.24
CA ALA A 133 3.38 9.17 2.24
C ALA A 133 2.14 8.43 2.78
N TRP A 134 2.06 8.23 4.10
CA TRP A 134 0.95 7.59 4.78
C TRP A 134 -0.32 8.44 4.84
N ILE A 135 -0.22 9.77 4.70
CA ILE A 135 -1.36 10.68 4.85
C ILE A 135 -2.44 10.36 3.81
N ALA A 136 -2.04 10.17 2.55
CA ALA A 136 -2.96 9.92 1.44
C ALA A 136 -3.76 8.60 1.60
N PRO A 137 -3.11 7.41 1.73
CA PRO A 137 -3.82 6.15 1.92
C PRO A 137 -4.62 6.11 3.23
N LEU A 138 -4.12 6.70 4.32
CA LEU A 138 -4.87 6.78 5.58
C LEU A 138 -6.14 7.61 5.40
N THR A 139 -6.00 8.86 4.95
CA THR A 139 -7.13 9.81 4.82
C THR A 139 -8.23 9.23 3.94
N TRP A 140 -7.85 8.69 2.78
CA TRP A 140 -8.83 8.11 1.87
C TRP A 140 -9.52 6.89 2.46
N THR A 141 -8.76 6.00 3.10
CA THR A 141 -9.33 4.80 3.72
C THR A 141 -10.30 5.17 4.84
N LEU A 142 -9.92 6.11 5.70
CA LEU A 142 -10.79 6.57 6.80
C LEU A 142 -12.11 7.14 6.28
N ILE A 143 -12.08 7.93 5.20
CA ILE A 143 -13.30 8.42 4.54
C ILE A 143 -14.13 7.26 4.00
N ALA A 144 -13.51 6.34 3.25
CA ALA A 144 -14.22 5.24 2.61
C ALA A 144 -14.88 4.26 3.60
N VAL A 145 -14.33 4.14 4.83
CA VAL A 145 -14.87 3.30 5.89
C VAL A 145 -15.77 4.06 6.88
N LEU A 146 -16.24 5.27 6.57
CA LEU A 146 -17.24 5.96 7.38
C LEU A 146 -18.61 5.25 7.28
N PRO A 147 -19.41 5.13 8.36
CA PRO A 147 -20.71 4.43 8.35
C PRO A 147 -21.66 4.82 7.22
N MET A 148 -21.64 6.10 6.81
CA MET A 148 -22.45 6.62 5.70
C MET A 148 -22.00 6.18 4.30
N MET A 149 -20.78 5.64 4.16
CA MET A 149 -20.29 5.09 2.89
C MET A 149 -20.75 3.63 2.77
N GLY A 150 -21.43 3.31 1.66
CA GLY A 150 -21.88 1.96 1.34
C GLY A 150 -21.92 1.68 -0.17
N PRO A 151 -22.23 0.45 -0.58
CA PRO A 151 -22.50 0.13 -1.96
C PRO A 151 -23.58 1.05 -2.53
N SER A 152 -23.27 1.74 -3.63
CA SER A 152 -24.17 2.73 -4.22
C SER A 152 -24.18 2.62 -5.74
N ARG A 153 -25.27 3.06 -6.38
CA ARG A 153 -25.35 3.23 -7.84
C ARG A 153 -24.82 4.59 -8.30
N ASP A 154 -24.67 5.54 -7.37
CA ASP A 154 -24.14 6.86 -7.67
C ASP A 154 -22.62 6.81 -7.92
N LEU A 155 -22.18 7.40 -9.03
CA LEU A 155 -20.77 7.38 -9.44
C LEU A 155 -19.85 8.04 -8.41
N LYS A 156 -20.26 9.16 -7.81
CA LYS A 156 -19.42 9.88 -6.85
C LYS A 156 -19.23 9.05 -5.59
N MET A 157 -20.29 8.39 -5.11
CA MET A 157 -20.21 7.46 -3.98
C MET A 157 -19.36 6.22 -4.29
N GLN A 158 -19.46 5.67 -5.50
CA GLN A 158 -18.62 4.54 -5.92
C GLN A 158 -17.13 4.91 -5.97
N VAL A 159 -16.81 6.12 -6.42
CA VAL A 159 -15.43 6.62 -6.46
C VAL A 159 -14.94 6.96 -5.06
N ALA A 160 -15.71 7.69 -4.24
CA ALA A 160 -15.31 8.04 -2.88
C ALA A 160 -15.12 6.79 -1.99
N GLY A 161 -16.07 5.86 -2.05
CA GLY A 161 -16.06 4.62 -1.29
C GLY A 161 -15.42 3.44 -2.02
N TRP A 162 -14.56 3.66 -3.01
CA TRP A 162 -14.08 2.60 -3.93
C TRP A 162 -13.51 1.37 -3.22
N LEU A 163 -12.92 1.55 -2.04
CA LEU A 163 -12.36 0.49 -1.19
C LEU A 163 -13.41 -0.52 -0.69
N ILE A 164 -14.63 -0.05 -0.39
CA ILE A 164 -15.69 -0.88 0.18
C ILE A 164 -16.75 -1.29 -0.86
N GLN A 165 -16.64 -0.79 -2.10
CA GLN A 165 -17.54 -1.18 -3.17
C GLN A 165 -17.36 -2.65 -3.53
N PRO A 166 -18.43 -3.34 -3.96
CA PRO A 166 -18.34 -4.70 -4.49
C PRO A 166 -17.24 -4.86 -5.55
N ALA A 167 -16.68 -6.07 -5.66
CA ALA A 167 -15.57 -6.33 -6.57
C ALA A 167 -15.92 -6.08 -8.05
N GLY A 168 -17.20 -6.22 -8.43
CA GLY A 168 -17.69 -5.99 -9.79
C GLY A 168 -17.97 -4.53 -10.14
N THR A 169 -17.72 -3.57 -9.24
CA THR A 169 -18.04 -2.16 -9.49
C THR A 169 -17.01 -1.50 -10.41
N THR A 170 -17.39 -1.24 -11.66
CA THR A 170 -16.51 -0.66 -12.69
C THR A 170 -15.85 0.65 -12.26
N ALA A 171 -16.61 1.59 -11.68
CA ALA A 171 -16.05 2.88 -11.29
C ALA A 171 -15.02 2.76 -10.16
N ALA A 172 -15.25 1.87 -9.20
CA ALA A 172 -14.31 1.61 -8.11
C ALA A 172 -13.01 0.99 -8.64
N THR A 173 -13.13 0.04 -9.57
CA THR A 173 -11.98 -0.58 -10.24
C THR A 173 -11.21 0.42 -11.09
N ALA A 174 -11.90 1.26 -11.87
CA ALA A 174 -11.27 2.32 -12.65
C ALA A 174 -10.51 3.31 -11.77
N CYS A 175 -11.12 3.75 -10.65
CA CYS A 175 -10.46 4.62 -9.66
C CYS A 175 -9.17 3.98 -9.13
N ALA A 176 -9.24 2.73 -8.68
CA ALA A 176 -8.09 2.00 -8.16
C ALA A 176 -6.97 1.85 -9.20
N VAL A 177 -7.31 1.51 -10.45
CA VAL A 177 -6.36 1.37 -11.55
C VAL A 177 -5.69 2.69 -11.88
N ILE A 178 -6.45 3.79 -11.95
CA ILE A 178 -5.90 5.13 -12.20
C ILE A 178 -4.90 5.49 -11.09
N LEU A 179 -5.26 5.30 -9.82
CA LEU A 179 -4.36 5.55 -8.69
C LEU A 179 -3.11 4.66 -8.72
N ALA A 180 -3.27 3.36 -9.03
CA ALA A 180 -2.17 2.41 -9.15
C ALA A 180 -1.19 2.82 -10.26
N VAL A 181 -1.69 3.10 -11.46
CA VAL A 181 -0.87 3.46 -12.62
C VAL A 181 -0.20 4.81 -12.43
N THR A 182 -0.95 5.84 -12.01
CA THR A 182 -0.39 7.18 -11.80
C THR A 182 0.65 7.19 -10.69
N GLY A 183 0.39 6.50 -9.58
CA GLY A 183 1.35 6.35 -8.48
C GLY A 183 2.60 5.60 -8.88
N LEU A 184 2.45 4.46 -9.56
CA LEU A 184 3.58 3.69 -10.06
C LEU A 184 4.44 4.51 -11.01
N LEU A 185 3.83 5.20 -11.99
CA LEU A 185 4.56 6.02 -12.96
C LEU A 185 5.24 7.21 -12.30
N ALA A 186 4.52 7.95 -11.45
CA ALA A 186 5.08 9.10 -10.73
C ALA A 186 6.28 8.68 -9.87
N TYR A 187 6.15 7.59 -9.12
CA TYR A 187 7.20 7.09 -8.23
C TYR A 187 8.38 6.48 -8.98
N ALA A 188 8.13 5.70 -10.03
CA ALA A 188 9.20 5.16 -10.86
C ALA A 188 10.03 6.28 -11.48
N LEU A 189 9.37 7.29 -12.08
CA LEU A 189 10.06 8.35 -12.80
C LEU A 189 10.74 9.38 -11.89
N ARG A 190 10.07 9.79 -10.79
CA ARG A 190 10.54 10.89 -9.94
C ARG A 190 11.17 10.42 -8.64
N GLY A 191 10.66 9.35 -8.04
CA GLY A 191 11.03 8.94 -6.69
C GLY A 191 10.47 9.89 -5.63
N CYS A 192 11.04 9.85 -4.44
CA CYS A 192 10.75 10.82 -3.38
C CYS A 192 11.54 12.12 -3.59
N PRO A 193 11.02 13.27 -3.14
CA PRO A 193 11.80 14.52 -3.07
C PRO A 193 13.07 14.37 -2.24
N VAL A 194 14.11 15.12 -2.60
CA VAL A 194 15.38 15.17 -1.87
C VAL A 194 15.18 15.82 -0.50
N ARG A 195 15.66 15.17 0.56
CA ARG A 195 15.65 15.75 1.91
C ARG A 195 16.59 16.95 2.02
N PRO A 196 16.18 18.06 2.68
CA PRO A 196 17.05 19.20 2.90
C PRO A 196 18.22 18.85 3.81
N VAL A 197 19.37 19.50 3.59
CA VAL A 197 20.63 19.22 4.32
C VAL A 197 20.47 19.34 5.84
N SER A 198 19.60 20.25 6.30
CA SER A 198 19.27 20.45 7.71
C SER A 198 18.64 19.23 8.39
N GLU A 199 18.01 18.33 7.63
CA GLU A 199 17.40 17.09 8.15
C GLU A 199 18.39 15.91 8.14
N THR A 200 19.54 16.07 7.46
CA THR A 200 20.57 15.03 7.31
C THR A 200 21.87 15.34 8.05
N ALA A 201 22.03 16.55 8.57
CA ALA A 201 23.19 16.92 9.37
C ALA A 201 23.15 16.16 10.71
N PRO A 202 24.27 15.60 11.18
CA PRO A 202 24.33 15.05 12.53
C PRO A 202 24.09 16.18 13.54
N ASP A 203 23.23 15.92 14.52
CA ASP A 203 22.98 16.85 15.63
C ASP A 203 24.35 17.26 16.22
N GLN A 204 24.64 18.57 16.21
CA GLN A 204 25.87 19.12 16.79
C GLN A 204 25.77 19.19 18.31
#